data_AF-A0A2D6AEF5-F1
#
_entry.id   AF-A0A2D6AEF5-F1
#
_cell.length_a   1.000
_cell.length_b   1.000
_cell.length_c   1.000
_cell.angle_alpha   90.00
_cell.angle_beta   90.00
_cell.angle_gamma   90.00
#
_symmetry.space_group_name_H-M   'P 1'
#
loop_
_entity.id
_entity.type
_entity.pdbx_description
1 polymer ?
#
loop_
_entity_poly.entity_id
_entity_poly.type
_entity_poly.pdbx_seq_one_letter_code
_entity_poly.pdbx_strand_id
1 'polypeptide(L)'
;MPGSIVGLFAAPKGGVPKPMVQLLQVTTEGCVGDYQRDEKHHGGPLKAVCLFSDEVISQLQDEGHPIFPGSVGENVLVKDVDWSSVGIGTQFCFNEVILEVTSDAPPCKTIRESFTNGKFKSISVKFAPQFSRWYARVIKEGSIRMDDAVEIS
;
A
#
# COMPACT_ATOMS: atom_id res chain seq x y z
N MET A 1 6.68 -10.51 -16.57
CA MET A 1 7.73 -9.49 -16.38
C MET A 1 7.61 -9.03 -14.93
N PRO A 2 8.72 -8.67 -14.25
CA PRO A 2 8.61 -8.10 -12.92
C PRO A 2 7.83 -6.78 -12.99
N GLY A 3 7.07 -6.50 -11.94
CA GLY A 3 6.45 -5.21 -11.71
C GLY A 3 7.49 -4.14 -11.36
N SER A 4 7.04 -2.91 -11.23
CA SER A 4 7.88 -1.77 -10.84
C SER A 4 7.20 -0.88 -9.82
N ILE A 5 8.00 -0.06 -9.14
CA ILE A 5 7.52 0.88 -8.11
C ILE A 5 7.16 2.22 -8.77
N VAL A 6 5.96 2.72 -8.48
CA VAL A 6 5.48 4.04 -8.92
C VAL A 6 5.64 5.09 -7.83
N GLY A 7 5.62 4.65 -6.57
CA GLY A 7 5.82 5.56 -5.44
C GLY A 7 6.08 4.85 -4.14
N LEU A 8 6.87 5.51 -3.30
CA LEU A 8 7.14 5.13 -1.93
C LEU A 8 6.68 6.27 -1.02
N PHE A 9 6.01 5.97 0.10
CA PHE A 9 5.34 6.97 0.91
C PHE A 9 5.51 6.70 2.42
N ALA A 10 5.78 7.76 3.17
CA ALA A 10 5.88 7.73 4.64
C ALA A 10 5.45 9.08 5.23
N ALA A 11 4.61 9.06 6.26
CA ALA A 11 4.16 10.25 6.97
C ALA A 11 4.74 10.30 8.39
N PRO A 12 5.75 11.15 8.67
CA PRO A 12 6.38 11.25 9.99
C PRO A 12 5.43 11.65 11.13
N LYS A 13 4.29 12.25 10.79
CA LYS A 13 3.23 12.65 11.74
C LYS A 13 1.96 11.80 11.60
N GLY A 14 2.02 10.76 10.78
CA GLY A 14 0.90 9.91 10.38
C GLY A 14 -0.19 10.63 9.59
N GLY A 15 -1.17 9.86 9.12
CA GLY A 15 -2.31 10.36 8.35
C GLY A 15 -2.12 10.27 6.85
N VAL A 16 -3.07 10.88 6.13
CA VAL A 16 -3.09 10.96 4.66
C VAL A 16 -3.32 12.42 4.22
N PRO A 17 -2.83 12.83 3.04
CA PRO A 17 -1.99 12.06 2.12
C PRO A 17 -0.59 11.84 2.70
N LYS A 18 0.01 10.67 2.43
CA LYS A 18 1.41 10.40 2.78
C LYS A 18 2.32 11.05 1.72
N PRO A 19 3.35 11.82 2.11
CA PRO A 19 4.28 12.40 1.15
C PRO A 19 5.17 11.31 0.53
N MET A 20 5.56 11.53 -0.73
CA MET A 20 6.47 10.64 -1.43
C MET A 20 7.90 10.77 -0.87
N VAL A 21 8.60 9.64 -0.78
CA VAL A 21 10.01 9.53 -0.39
C VAL A 21 10.77 8.75 -1.47
N GLN A 22 12.09 8.95 -1.54
CA GLN A 22 12.94 8.24 -2.53
C GLN A 22 13.33 6.83 -2.08
N LEU A 23 13.22 6.57 -0.78
CA LEU A 23 13.62 5.33 -0.14
C LEU A 23 12.72 5.07 1.07
N LEU A 24 12.34 3.81 1.26
CA LEU A 24 11.75 3.34 2.51
C LEU A 24 12.68 2.35 3.17
N GLN A 25 13.13 2.67 4.38
CA GLN A 25 13.74 1.68 5.26
C GLN A 25 12.63 0.90 5.95
N VAL A 26 12.63 -0.42 5.77
CA VAL A 26 11.56 -1.32 6.20
C VAL A 26 12.09 -2.27 7.26
N THR A 27 11.44 -2.27 8.43
CA THR A 27 11.75 -3.16 9.56
C THR A 27 10.52 -3.96 9.96
N THR A 28 10.66 -4.97 10.81
CA THR A 28 9.51 -5.75 11.31
C THR A 28 8.47 -4.89 12.03
N GLU A 29 8.87 -3.73 12.55
CA GLU A 29 7.98 -2.78 13.22
C GLU A 29 7.29 -1.80 12.27
N GLY A 30 7.71 -1.74 10.99
CA GLY A 30 7.12 -0.85 9.99
C GLY A 30 8.13 -0.09 9.14
N CYS A 31 7.63 0.87 8.36
CA CYS A 31 8.46 1.81 7.61
C CYS A 31 9.04 2.90 8.53
N VAL A 32 10.37 3.02 8.59
CA VAL A 32 11.03 4.09 9.34
C VAL A 32 10.58 5.45 8.79
N GLY A 33 10.16 6.35 9.68
CA GLY A 33 9.65 7.66 9.31
C GLY A 33 8.17 7.67 8.92
N ASP A 34 7.46 6.55 8.99
CA ASP A 34 6.00 6.48 8.90
C ASP A 34 5.39 6.23 10.28
N TYR A 35 4.72 7.24 10.83
CA TYR A 35 4.11 7.13 12.15
C TYR A 35 2.67 6.60 12.04
N GLN A 36 2.42 5.42 12.60
CA GLN A 36 1.06 4.90 12.75
C GLN A 36 0.46 5.40 14.07
N ARG A 37 -0.58 6.25 14.00
CA ARG A 37 -1.26 6.76 15.21
C ARG A 37 -2.00 5.69 15.99
N ASP A 38 -2.35 4.58 15.35
CA ASP A 38 -3.12 3.49 15.93
C ASP A 38 -2.55 2.15 15.47
N GLU A 39 -1.59 1.61 16.24
CA GLU A 39 -0.97 0.32 15.94
C GLU A 39 -1.95 -0.86 16.14
N LYS A 40 -3.05 -0.70 16.88
CA LYS A 40 -4.04 -1.77 17.05
C LYS A 40 -4.81 -2.00 15.75
N HIS A 41 -5.19 -0.92 15.07
CA HIS A 41 -6.02 -1.01 13.86
C HIS A 41 -5.21 -0.85 12.57
N HIS A 42 -4.19 0.01 12.57
CA HIS A 42 -3.48 0.50 11.38
C HIS A 42 -1.95 0.31 11.46
N GLY A 43 -1.46 -0.62 12.28
CA GLY A 43 -0.03 -0.91 12.37
C GLY A 43 0.28 -2.22 13.11
N GLY A 44 1.49 -2.29 13.64
CA GLY A 44 2.06 -3.48 14.26
C GLY A 44 2.71 -4.43 13.26
N PRO A 45 3.43 -5.47 13.72
CA PRO A 45 4.28 -6.29 12.85
C PRO A 45 3.55 -7.04 11.72
N LEU A 46 2.26 -7.32 11.91
CA LEU A 46 1.42 -7.93 10.87
C LEU A 46 0.92 -6.92 9.83
N LYS A 47 0.99 -5.61 10.08
CA LYS A 47 0.52 -4.54 9.21
C LYS A 47 1.61 -3.48 9.00
N ALA A 48 2.85 -3.94 8.91
CA ALA A 48 4.05 -3.11 8.87
C ALA A 48 4.09 -2.23 7.62
N VAL A 49 3.61 -2.74 6.48
CA VAL A 49 3.61 -2.05 5.20
C VAL A 49 2.24 -2.14 4.54
N CYS A 50 1.72 -1.03 4.02
CA CYS A 50 0.52 -0.99 3.19
C CYS A 50 0.89 -0.95 1.70
N LEU A 51 0.36 -1.88 0.91
CA LEU A 51 0.63 -2.06 -0.52
C LEU A 51 -0.58 -1.63 -1.35
N PHE A 52 -0.36 -1.01 -2.51
CA PHE A 52 -1.42 -0.70 -3.47
C PHE A 52 -0.96 -0.74 -4.93
N SER A 53 -1.93 -0.73 -5.87
CA SER A 53 -1.71 -0.77 -7.32
C SER A 53 -2.03 0.57 -7.98
N ASP A 54 -1.16 1.00 -8.88
CA ASP A 54 -1.31 2.20 -9.70
C ASP A 54 -2.42 2.06 -10.74
N GLU A 55 -2.63 0.85 -11.27
CA GLU A 55 -3.74 0.54 -12.17
C GLU A 55 -5.09 0.74 -11.48
N VAL A 56 -5.20 0.35 -10.21
CA VAL A 56 -6.42 0.59 -9.42
C VAL A 56 -6.64 2.09 -9.19
N ILE A 57 -5.58 2.86 -8.87
CA ILE A 57 -5.68 4.32 -8.76
C ILE A 57 -6.18 4.92 -10.07
N SER A 58 -5.57 4.55 -11.20
CA SER A 58 -5.91 5.04 -12.54
C SER A 58 -7.38 4.74 -12.88
N GLN A 59 -7.84 3.52 -12.63
CA GLN A 59 -9.23 3.14 -12.88
C GLN A 59 -10.21 3.96 -12.02
N LEU A 60 -9.90 4.19 -10.75
CA LEU A 60 -10.75 5.02 -9.88
C LEU A 60 -10.74 6.50 -10.30
N GLN A 61 -9.61 7.00 -10.84
CA GLN A 61 -9.55 8.34 -11.43
C GLN A 61 -10.43 8.45 -12.67
N ASP A 62 -10.45 7.43 -13.54
CA ASP A 62 -11.34 7.36 -14.70
C ASP A 62 -12.83 7.31 -14.30
N GLU A 63 -13.14 6.73 -13.14
CA GLU A 63 -14.47 6.78 -12.51
C GLU A 63 -14.81 8.15 -11.88
N GLY A 64 -13.88 9.10 -11.93
CA GLY A 64 -14.04 10.48 -11.45
C GLY A 64 -13.71 10.67 -9.97
N HIS A 65 -12.99 9.75 -9.34
CA HIS A 65 -12.52 9.93 -7.97
C HIS A 65 -11.23 10.78 -7.92
N PRO A 66 -11.11 11.75 -6.99
CA PRO A 66 -9.89 12.57 -6.84
C PRO A 66 -8.78 11.81 -6.10
N ILE A 67 -8.72 10.49 -6.25
CA ILE A 67 -7.67 9.65 -5.65
C ILE A 67 -6.36 9.90 -6.39
N PHE A 68 -5.26 9.91 -5.64
CA PHE A 68 -3.91 10.05 -6.19
C PHE A 68 -2.89 9.26 -5.34
N PRO A 69 -1.67 9.01 -5.84
CA PRO A 69 -0.64 8.31 -5.09
C PRO A 69 -0.36 8.93 -3.71
N GLY A 70 -0.36 8.10 -2.67
CA GLY A 70 -0.21 8.47 -1.26
C GLY A 70 -1.50 8.94 -0.58
N SER A 71 -2.57 9.20 -1.34
CA SER A 71 -3.82 9.77 -0.79
C SER A 71 -4.63 8.77 0.05
N VAL A 72 -4.39 7.47 -0.14
CA VAL A 72 -5.08 6.42 0.60
C VAL A 72 -4.17 5.73 1.61
N GLY A 73 -2.98 6.23 1.87
CA GLY A 73 -2.13 5.79 2.98
C GLY A 73 -1.33 4.52 2.73
N GLU A 74 -1.24 4.08 1.49
CA GLU A 74 -0.26 3.11 1.02
C GLU A 74 1.17 3.58 1.30
N ASN A 75 2.07 2.64 1.56
CA ASN A 75 3.50 2.88 1.68
C ASN A 75 4.22 2.59 0.37
N VAL A 76 3.81 1.53 -0.34
CA VAL A 76 4.40 1.13 -1.61
C VAL A 76 3.29 1.04 -2.65
N LEU A 77 3.45 1.80 -3.73
CA LEU A 77 2.59 1.76 -4.91
C LEU A 77 3.35 1.09 -6.03
N VAL A 78 2.77 0.01 -6.58
CA VAL A 78 3.38 -0.79 -7.65
C VAL A 78 2.53 -0.73 -8.91
N LYS A 79 3.15 -1.07 -10.04
CA LYS A 79 2.50 -1.30 -11.32
C LYS A 79 3.06 -2.55 -12.00
N ASP A 80 2.37 -3.00 -13.03
CA ASP A 80 2.71 -4.19 -13.82
C ASP A 80 2.74 -5.48 -12.97
N VAL A 81 2.01 -5.48 -11.85
CA VAL A 81 1.75 -6.63 -10.98
C VAL A 81 0.31 -7.07 -11.19
N ASP A 82 0.06 -8.37 -11.33
CA ASP A 82 -1.32 -8.89 -11.40
C ASP A 82 -1.99 -8.76 -10.03
N TRP A 83 -2.57 -7.58 -9.79
CA TRP A 83 -3.18 -7.21 -8.53
C TRP A 83 -4.39 -8.08 -8.18
N SER A 84 -5.03 -8.70 -9.18
CA SER A 84 -6.17 -9.60 -8.97
C SER A 84 -5.77 -10.93 -8.34
N SER A 85 -4.49 -11.32 -8.47
CA SER A 85 -3.92 -12.54 -7.87
C SER A 85 -3.42 -12.34 -6.45
N VAL A 86 -3.30 -11.09 -5.98
CA VAL A 86 -2.75 -10.76 -4.67
C VAL A 86 -3.77 -11.10 -3.56
N GLY A 87 -3.32 -11.85 -2.57
CA GLY A 87 -4.11 -12.20 -1.39
C GLY A 87 -3.23 -12.55 -0.20
N ILE A 88 -3.84 -13.04 0.88
CA ILE A 88 -3.11 -13.47 2.08
C ILE A 88 -2.11 -14.57 1.73
N GLY A 89 -0.85 -14.39 2.16
CA GLY A 89 0.25 -15.30 1.87
C GLY A 89 1.05 -14.95 0.61
N THR A 90 0.55 -14.07 -0.27
CA THR A 90 1.33 -13.56 -1.40
C THR A 90 2.56 -12.83 -0.87
N GLN A 91 3.73 -13.17 -1.39
CA GLN A 91 4.97 -12.47 -1.07
C GLN A 91 5.32 -11.45 -2.14
N PHE A 92 5.68 -10.23 -1.72
CA PHE A 92 6.27 -9.21 -2.57
C PHE A 92 7.77 -9.19 -2.33
N CYS A 93 8.52 -9.55 -3.37
CA CYS A 93 9.97 -9.65 -3.36
C CYS A 93 10.56 -8.44 -4.06
N PHE A 94 11.31 -7.65 -3.29
CA PHE A 94 12.17 -6.57 -3.77
C PHE A 94 13.64 -7.01 -3.65
N ASN A 95 14.57 -6.14 -4.02
CA ASN A 95 16.01 -6.44 -3.96
C ASN A 95 16.49 -6.87 -2.56
N GLU A 96 16.20 -6.07 -1.53
CA GLU A 96 16.62 -6.35 -0.15
C GLU A 96 15.47 -6.89 0.71
N VAL A 97 14.24 -6.49 0.41
CA VAL A 97 13.06 -6.67 1.26
C VAL A 97 12.15 -7.76 0.72
N ILE A 98 11.61 -8.58 1.64
CA ILE A 98 10.52 -9.51 1.34
C ILE A 98 9.37 -9.18 2.28
N LEU A 99 8.21 -8.93 1.69
CA LEU A 99 6.95 -8.68 2.41
C LEU A 99 5.99 -9.83 2.16
N GLU A 100 5.17 -10.18 3.14
CA GLU A 100 4.10 -11.17 2.96
C GLU A 100 2.77 -10.57 3.37
N VAL A 101 1.77 -10.65 2.49
CA VAL A 101 0.43 -10.15 2.74
C VAL A 101 -0.24 -10.93 3.87
N THR A 102 -0.78 -10.21 4.85
CA THR A 102 -1.38 -10.79 6.07
C THR A 102 -2.88 -10.54 6.17
N SER A 103 -3.36 -9.42 5.65
CA SER A 103 -4.77 -9.04 5.65
C SER A 103 -5.06 -7.97 4.61
N ASP A 104 -6.34 -7.78 4.28
CA ASP A 104 -6.76 -6.56 3.60
C ASP A 104 -6.49 -5.32 4.47
N ALA A 105 -6.44 -4.15 3.83
CA ALA A 105 -6.40 -2.85 4.50
C ALA A 105 -7.74 -2.13 4.31
N PRO A 106 -8.72 -2.34 5.22
CA PRO A 106 -10.06 -1.78 5.09
C PRO A 106 -10.04 -0.26 4.91
N PRO A 107 -10.87 0.30 4.03
CA PRO A 107 -11.01 1.73 3.90
C PRO A 107 -11.62 2.34 5.16
N CYS A 108 -11.11 3.50 5.59
CA CYS A 108 -11.59 4.22 6.76
C CYS A 108 -12.06 5.64 6.38
N LYS A 109 -12.68 6.37 7.32
CA LYS A 109 -13.20 7.72 7.05
C LYS A 109 -12.10 8.73 6.70
N THR A 110 -10.84 8.47 7.08
CA THR A 110 -9.71 9.37 6.85
C THR A 110 -9.40 9.54 5.36
N ILE A 111 -9.71 8.53 4.53
CA ILE A 111 -9.45 8.57 3.08
C ILE A 111 -10.66 9.04 2.27
N ARG A 112 -11.73 9.53 2.93
CA ARG A 112 -12.99 9.87 2.24
C ARG A 112 -12.83 10.92 1.16
N GLU A 113 -11.88 11.85 1.35
CA GLU A 113 -11.65 12.97 0.42
C GLU A 113 -11.01 12.50 -0.90
N SER A 114 -10.43 11.29 -0.94
CA SER A 114 -9.96 10.66 -2.18
C SER A 114 -11.10 10.09 -3.04
N PHE A 115 -12.36 10.17 -2.58
CA PHE A 115 -13.50 9.56 -3.26
C PHE A 115 -14.67 10.53 -3.37
N THR A 116 -15.33 10.51 -4.53
CA THR A 116 -16.57 11.24 -4.77
C THR A 116 -17.76 10.47 -4.19
N ASN A 117 -18.83 11.20 -3.83
CA ASN A 117 -20.11 10.65 -3.40
C ASN A 117 -20.02 9.69 -2.19
N GLY A 118 -18.99 9.82 -1.35
CA GLY A 118 -18.79 8.94 -0.20
C GLY A 118 -18.44 7.49 -0.57
N LYS A 119 -17.99 7.24 -1.81
CA LYS A 119 -17.66 5.90 -2.33
C LYS A 119 -16.33 5.33 -1.82
N PHE A 120 -15.74 5.83 -0.74
CA PHE A 120 -14.48 5.33 -0.18
C PHE A 120 -14.48 3.83 0.19
N LYS A 121 -15.65 3.21 0.27
CA LYS A 121 -15.80 1.75 0.42
C LYS A 121 -15.59 0.96 -0.89
N SER A 122 -15.39 1.61 -2.04
CA SER A 122 -15.16 0.93 -3.32
C SER A 122 -13.87 0.11 -3.32
N ILE A 123 -12.86 0.51 -2.53
CA ILE A 123 -11.59 -0.23 -2.37
C ILE A 123 -11.61 -1.25 -1.21
N SER A 124 -12.78 -1.62 -0.72
CA SER A 124 -12.90 -2.67 0.30
C SER A 124 -13.02 -4.04 -0.36
N VAL A 125 -12.33 -5.02 0.19
CA VAL A 125 -12.37 -6.42 -0.26
C VAL A 125 -13.79 -7.00 -0.32
N LYS A 126 -14.69 -6.51 0.54
CA LYS A 126 -16.12 -6.92 0.53
C LYS A 126 -16.91 -6.49 -0.71
N PHE A 127 -16.44 -5.49 -1.43
CA PHE A 127 -17.11 -4.92 -2.60
C PHE A 127 -16.34 -5.17 -3.89
N ALA A 128 -15.01 -4.97 -3.85
CA ALA A 128 -14.13 -5.20 -4.98
C ALA A 128 -12.77 -5.73 -4.47
N PRO A 129 -12.62 -7.06 -4.32
CA PRO A 129 -11.34 -7.68 -3.94
C PRO A 129 -10.16 -7.16 -4.75
N GLN A 130 -10.36 -7.02 -6.06
CA GLN A 130 -9.36 -6.54 -7.01
C GLN A 130 -8.98 -5.06 -6.85
N PHE A 131 -9.70 -4.27 -6.06
CA PHE A 131 -9.36 -2.87 -5.76
C PHE A 131 -8.82 -2.70 -4.34
N SER A 132 -8.60 -3.80 -3.62
CA SER A 132 -8.24 -3.73 -2.21
C SER A 132 -6.78 -3.35 -2.05
N ARG A 133 -6.52 -2.57 -1.01
CA ARG A 133 -5.17 -2.43 -0.44
C ARG A 133 -4.86 -3.63 0.44
N TRP A 134 -3.57 -3.92 0.56
CA TRP A 134 -3.09 -5.05 1.36
C TRP A 134 -2.14 -4.58 2.44
N TYR A 135 -2.29 -5.13 3.65
CA TYR A 135 -1.28 -5.04 4.68
C TYR A 135 -0.34 -6.23 4.58
N ALA A 136 0.94 -5.97 4.82
CA ALA A 136 1.97 -6.99 4.81
C ALA A 136 2.86 -6.91 6.06
N ARG A 137 3.35 -8.08 6.47
CA ARG A 137 4.46 -8.21 7.43
C ARG A 137 5.78 -8.25 6.69
N VAL A 138 6.85 -7.95 7.42
CA VAL A 138 8.22 -8.02 6.88
C VAL A 138 8.81 -9.39 7.17
N ILE A 139 9.14 -10.13 6.11
CA ILE A 139 9.85 -11.42 6.20
C ILE A 139 11.37 -11.18 6.20
N LYS A 140 11.82 -10.20 5.43
CA LYS A 140 13.22 -9.77 5.36
C LYS A 140 13.30 -8.25 5.36
N GLU A 141 13.96 -7.68 6.35
CA GLU A 141 14.18 -6.23 6.48
C GLU A 141 15.19 -5.71 5.45
N GLY A 142 15.15 -4.41 5.18
CA GLY A 142 16.04 -3.77 4.22
C GLY A 142 15.52 -2.42 3.74
N SER A 143 16.10 -1.92 2.66
CA SER A 143 15.63 -0.71 1.96
C SER A 143 14.90 -1.07 0.67
N ILE A 144 13.78 -0.37 0.41
CA ILE A 144 13.12 -0.33 -0.90
C ILE A 144 13.44 1.02 -1.55
N ARG A 145 13.86 1.00 -2.82
CA ARG A 145 14.18 2.18 -3.63
C ARG A 145 13.28 2.23 -4.88
N MET A 146 13.07 3.42 -5.43
CA MET A 146 12.19 3.62 -6.59
C MET A 146 12.54 2.75 -7.81
N ASP A 147 13.82 2.43 -8.02
CA ASP A 147 14.29 1.63 -9.16
C ASP A 147 14.30 0.11 -8.90
N ASP A 148 13.83 -0.34 -7.73
CA ASP A 148 13.74 -1.76 -7.43
C ASP A 148 12.63 -2.42 -8.26
N ALA A 149 12.93 -3.61 -8.78
CA ALA A 149 11.93 -4.48 -9.38
C ALA A 149 11.05 -5.13 -8.30
N VAL A 150 9.83 -5.50 -8.68
CA VAL A 150 8.88 -6.17 -7.79
C VAL A 150 8.44 -7.49 -8.41
N GLU A 151 8.60 -8.57 -7.69
CA GLU A 151 8.05 -9.87 -8.05
C GLU A 151 7.05 -10.34 -6.99
N ILE A 152 6.03 -11.10 -7.43
CA ILE A 152 5.10 -11.75 -6.50
C ILE A 152 5.20 -13.27 -6.62
N SER A 153 5.07 -13.96 -5.48
CA SER A 153 5.03 -15.43 -5.38
C SER A 153 3.99 -15.93 -4.40
#